data_AF-A0A832GZ63-F1
#
_entry.id   AF-A0A832GZ63-F1
#
_cell.length_a   1.000
_cell.length_b   1.000
_cell.length_c   1.000
_cell.angle_alpha   90.00
_cell.angle_beta   90.00
_cell.angle_gamma   90.00
#
_symmetry.space_group_name_H-M   'P 1'
#
loop_
_entity.id
_entity.type
_entity.pdbx_description
1 polymer ?
#
loop_
_entity_poly.entity_id
_entity_poly.type
_entity_poly.pdbx_seq_one_letter_code
_entity_poly.pdbx_strand_id
1 'polypeptide(L)'
;MFRRSRVARLERKLKRALERLEARERELQALRGKLERTYAKLPPLFRLLELARPLDRELYERLYPMVKEAHSEAMELANRIDELQSVIEGEKESLQRLLALVQVLKERSRGRGW
;
A
#
# COMPACT_ATOMS: atom_id res chain seq x y z
N MET A 1 9.43 -0.12 -40.20
CA MET A 1 9.71 0.94 -39.18
C MET A 1 8.65 1.02 -38.05
N PHE A 2 7.33 1.01 -38.35
CA PHE A 2 6.25 1.22 -37.36
C PHE A 2 6.15 0.26 -36.14
N ARG A 3 6.57 -1.02 -36.26
CA ARG A 3 6.47 -1.97 -35.13
C ARG A 3 7.51 -1.72 -34.04
N ARG A 4 8.73 -1.30 -34.41
CA ARG A 4 9.80 -0.97 -33.44
C ARG A 4 9.41 0.24 -32.59
N SER A 5 8.75 1.25 -33.16
CA SER A 5 8.28 2.41 -32.39
C SER A 5 7.15 2.07 -31.41
N ARG A 6 6.26 1.13 -31.78
CA ARG A 6 5.17 0.65 -30.90
C ARG A 6 5.72 -0.13 -29.69
N VAL A 7 6.70 -1.01 -29.90
CA VAL A 7 7.37 -1.73 -28.80
C VAL A 7 8.08 -0.75 -27.85
N ALA A 8 8.88 0.17 -28.37
CA ALA A 8 9.58 1.18 -27.55
C ALA A 8 8.62 2.10 -26.76
N ARG A 9 7.42 2.38 -27.28
CA ARG A 9 6.39 3.11 -26.53
C ARG A 9 5.84 2.29 -25.36
N LEU A 10 5.56 1.00 -25.59
CA LEU A 10 5.06 0.11 -24.55
C LEU A 10 6.10 -0.16 -23.46
N GLU A 11 7.38 -0.29 -23.82
CA GLU A 11 8.48 -0.43 -22.85
C GLU A 11 8.62 0.80 -21.96
N ARG A 12 8.52 2.01 -22.53
CA ARG A 12 8.51 3.25 -21.74
C ARG A 12 7.30 3.31 -20.80
N LYS A 13 6.13 2.86 -21.26
CA LYS A 13 4.94 2.74 -20.41
C LYS A 13 5.15 1.74 -19.27
N LEU A 14 5.77 0.58 -19.57
CA LEU A 14 6.08 -0.45 -18.60
C LEU A 14 7.04 0.08 -17.52
N LYS A 15 8.14 0.75 -17.92
CA LYS A 15 9.09 1.35 -16.99
C LYS A 15 8.43 2.34 -16.03
N ARG A 16 7.65 3.29 -16.55
CA ARG A 16 6.93 4.26 -15.72
C ARG A 16 5.87 3.63 -14.81
N ALA A 17 5.28 2.51 -15.23
CA ALA A 17 4.32 1.79 -14.42
C ALA A 17 5.01 1.00 -13.29
N LEU A 18 6.19 0.43 -13.54
CA LEU A 18 7.03 -0.20 -12.51
C LEU A 18 7.50 0.81 -11.47
N GLU A 19 8.01 1.97 -11.89
CA GLU A 19 8.45 3.03 -10.96
C GLU A 19 7.31 3.51 -10.04
N ARG A 20 6.08 3.63 -10.58
CA ARG A 20 4.90 3.98 -9.77
C ARG A 20 4.50 2.87 -8.82
N LEU A 21 4.59 1.60 -9.24
CA LEU A 21 4.32 0.45 -8.39
C LEU A 21 5.31 0.42 -7.21
N GLU A 22 6.60 0.58 -7.46
CA GLU A 22 7.64 0.63 -6.42
C GLU A 22 7.39 1.75 -5.41
N ALA A 23 6.98 2.93 -5.88
CA ALA A 23 6.64 4.04 -4.99
C ALA A 23 5.47 3.70 -4.06
N ARG A 24 4.43 3.04 -4.59
CA ARG A 24 3.27 2.60 -3.81
C ARG A 24 3.61 1.48 -2.82
N GLU A 25 4.47 0.53 -3.21
CA GLU A 25 4.93 -0.52 -2.29
C GLU A 25 5.71 0.08 -1.10
N ARG A 26 6.51 1.13 -1.34
CA ARG A 26 7.19 1.87 -0.26
C ARG A 26 6.20 2.61 0.64
N GLU A 27 5.19 3.24 0.06
CA GLU A 27 4.11 3.89 0.82
C GLU A 27 3.36 2.88 1.69
N LEU A 28 3.01 1.71 1.13
CA LEU A 28 2.35 0.63 1.85
C LEU A 28 3.20 0.17 3.05
N GLN A 29 4.51 -0.01 2.85
CA GLN A 29 5.42 -0.40 3.93
C GLN A 29 5.51 0.69 5.02
N ALA A 30 5.52 1.97 4.64
CA ALA A 30 5.53 3.08 5.58
C ALA A 30 4.23 3.13 6.41
N LEU A 31 3.08 2.93 5.77
CA LEU A 31 1.78 2.89 6.44
C LEU A 31 1.69 1.70 7.41
N ARG A 32 2.13 0.51 7.00
CA ARG A 32 2.20 -0.67 7.89
C ARG A 32 3.07 -0.40 9.12
N GLY A 33 4.25 0.17 8.93
CA GLY A 33 5.11 0.54 10.06
C GLY A 33 4.51 1.65 10.95
N LYS A 34 3.65 2.52 10.41
CA LYS A 34 2.89 3.48 11.22
C LYS A 34 1.78 2.77 12.01
N LEU A 35 1.03 1.87 11.38
CA LEU A 35 -0.01 1.08 12.00
C LEU A 35 0.52 0.24 13.17
N GLU A 36 1.65 -0.45 12.99
CA GLU A 36 2.32 -1.21 14.05
C GLU A 36 2.64 -0.33 15.26
N ARG A 37 3.18 0.87 15.02
CA ARG A 37 3.49 1.83 16.09
C ARG A 37 2.25 2.36 16.79
N THR A 38 1.16 2.62 16.07
CA THR A 38 -0.11 3.05 16.66
C THR A 38 -0.74 1.91 17.48
N TYR A 39 -0.76 0.68 16.97
CA TYR A 39 -1.23 -0.49 17.72
C TYR A 39 -0.41 -0.74 18.98
N ALA A 40 0.91 -0.54 18.94
CA ALA A 40 1.77 -0.72 20.11
C ALA A 40 1.43 0.25 21.27
N LYS A 41 0.79 1.40 20.99
CA LYS A 41 0.34 2.34 22.02
C LYS A 41 -0.96 1.92 22.71
N LEU A 42 -1.79 1.08 22.07
CA LEU A 42 -3.09 0.71 22.62
C LEU A 42 -2.99 -0.14 23.91
N PRO A 43 -2.18 -1.21 24.00
CA PRO A 43 -2.09 -2.03 25.21
C PRO A 43 -1.74 -1.27 26.50
N PRO A 44 -0.75 -0.34 26.52
CA PRO A 44 -0.49 0.43 27.73
C PRO A 44 -1.61 1.43 28.03
N LEU A 45 -2.23 2.06 27.02
CA LEU A 45 -3.35 2.98 27.23
C LEU A 45 -4.59 2.26 27.80
N PHE A 46 -4.91 1.06 27.30
CA PHE A 46 -6.01 0.25 27.85
C PHE A 46 -5.75 -0.14 29.30
N ARG A 47 -4.53 -0.55 29.65
CA ARG A 47 -4.16 -0.86 31.05
C ARG A 47 -4.34 0.36 31.96
N LEU A 48 -3.90 1.53 31.53
CA LEU A 48 -4.08 2.76 32.29
C LEU A 48 -5.56 3.10 32.47
N LEU A 49 -6.37 2.93 31.41
CA LEU A 49 -7.80 3.17 31.46
C LEU A 49 -8.54 2.23 32.43
N GLU A 50 -8.19 0.93 32.42
CA GLU A 50 -8.74 -0.06 33.34
C GLU A 50 -8.41 0.25 34.80
N LEU A 51 -7.17 0.69 35.08
CA LEU A 51 -6.75 1.10 36.42
C LEU A 51 -7.42 2.41 36.87
N ALA A 52 -7.62 3.36 35.97
CA ALA A 52 -8.23 4.65 36.29
C ALA A 52 -9.73 4.52 36.60
N ARG A 53 -10.45 3.64 35.91
CA ARG A 53 -11.92 3.51 36.00
C ARG A 53 -12.47 3.38 37.43
N PRO A 54 -11.91 2.55 38.34
CA PRO A 54 -12.39 2.45 39.71
C PRO A 54 -11.76 3.46 40.68
N LEU A 55 -10.65 4.12 40.31
CA LEU A 55 -9.84 4.95 41.21
C LEU A 55 -10.11 6.45 41.07
N ASP A 56 -10.23 6.93 39.83
CA ASP A 56 -10.28 8.35 39.52
C ASP A 56 -11.05 8.60 38.22
N ARG A 57 -12.25 9.19 38.38
CA ARG A 57 -13.13 9.53 37.27
C ARG A 57 -12.52 10.60 36.35
N GLU A 58 -11.83 11.59 36.90
CA GLU A 58 -11.24 12.66 36.08
C GLU A 58 -10.08 12.11 35.24
N LEU A 59 -9.25 11.24 35.82
CA LEU A 59 -8.19 10.56 35.08
C LEU A 59 -8.76 9.66 33.97
N TYR A 60 -9.85 8.94 34.24
CA TYR A 60 -10.55 8.13 33.24
C TYR A 60 -11.05 8.98 32.06
N GLU A 61 -11.74 10.10 32.34
CA GLU A 61 -12.25 11.02 31.32
C GLU A 61 -11.14 11.66 30.47
N ARG A 62 -9.90 11.75 30.99
CA ARG A 62 -8.72 12.21 30.24
C ARG A 62 -8.09 11.11 29.38
N LEU A 63 -8.03 9.88 29.88
CA LEU A 63 -7.42 8.74 29.18
C LEU A 63 -8.32 8.16 28.08
N TYR A 64 -9.64 8.17 28.30
CA TYR A 64 -10.61 7.57 27.38
C TYR A 64 -10.55 8.18 25.96
N PRO A 65 -10.50 9.52 25.78
CA PRO A 65 -10.31 10.13 24.47
C PRO A 65 -9.03 9.68 23.77
N MET A 66 -7.91 9.52 24.50
CA MET A 66 -6.63 9.09 23.93
C MET A 66 -6.69 7.66 23.40
N VAL A 67 -7.34 6.75 24.14
CA VAL A 67 -7.60 5.38 23.68
C VAL A 67 -8.46 5.38 22.43
N LYS A 68 -9.55 6.18 22.44
CA LYS A 68 -10.47 6.30 21.30
C LYS A 68 -9.75 6.84 20.06
N GLU A 69 -8.94 7.88 20.21
CA GLU A 69 -8.17 8.48 19.11
C GLU A 69 -7.15 7.50 18.54
N ALA A 70 -6.36 6.83 19.38
CA ALA A 70 -5.39 5.83 18.92
C ALA A 70 -6.08 4.65 18.21
N HIS A 71 -7.25 4.23 18.69
CA HIS A 71 -8.04 3.17 18.05
C HIS A 71 -8.59 3.62 16.69
N SER A 72 -9.16 4.82 16.61
CA SER A 72 -9.63 5.40 15.34
C SER A 72 -8.49 5.55 14.33
N GLU A 73 -7.33 6.06 14.74
CA GLU A 73 -6.16 6.18 13.86
C GLU A 73 -5.72 4.79 13.34
N ALA A 74 -5.71 3.76 14.20
CA ALA A 74 -5.37 2.41 13.78
C ALA A 74 -6.36 1.85 12.74
N MET A 75 -7.66 2.09 12.92
CA MET A 75 -8.69 1.67 11.96
C MET A 75 -8.56 2.39 10.62
N GLU A 76 -8.32 3.70 10.63
CA GLU A 76 -8.11 4.47 9.40
C GLU A 76 -6.86 4.02 8.65
N LEU A 77 -5.76 3.76 9.36
CA LEU A 77 -4.53 3.24 8.77
C LEU A 77 -4.73 1.84 8.19
N ALA A 78 -5.46 0.96 8.87
CA ALA A 78 -5.79 -0.37 8.38
C ALA A 78 -6.60 -0.30 7.07
N ASN A 79 -7.65 0.52 7.03
CA ASN A 79 -8.46 0.72 5.82
C ASN A 79 -7.60 1.23 4.64
N ARG A 80 -6.74 2.23 4.89
CA ARG A 80 -5.84 2.76 3.86
C ARG A 80 -4.82 1.73 3.36
N ILE A 81 -4.33 0.86 4.24
CA ILE A 81 -3.43 -0.25 3.88
C ILE A 81 -4.16 -1.23 2.95
N ASP A 82 -5.39 -1.62 3.30
CA ASP A 82 -6.19 -2.56 2.52
C ASP A 82 -6.51 -2.00 1.12
N GLU A 83 -6.93 -0.73 1.06
CA GLU A 83 -7.18 -0.02 -0.21
C GLU A 83 -5.91 0.05 -1.08
N LEU A 84 -4.78 0.48 -0.50
CA LEU A 84 -3.53 0.61 -1.25
C LEU A 84 -2.99 -0.76 -1.71
N GLN A 85 -3.14 -1.80 -0.88
CA GLN A 85 -2.76 -3.15 -1.24
C GLN A 85 -3.57 -3.67 -2.43
N SER A 86 -4.88 -3.45 -2.43
CA SER A 86 -5.75 -3.81 -3.56
C SER A 86 -5.34 -3.09 -4.85
N VAL A 87 -5.01 -1.80 -4.77
CA VAL A 87 -4.48 -1.03 -5.91
C VAL A 87 -3.17 -1.61 -6.43
N ILE A 88 -2.24 -1.97 -5.54
CA ILE A 88 -0.94 -2.58 -5.90
C ILE A 88 -1.14 -3.92 -6.60
N GLU A 89 -2.05 -4.77 -6.10
CA GLU A 89 -2.37 -6.06 -6.70
C GLU A 89 -2.94 -5.89 -8.13
N GLY A 90 -3.90 -4.97 -8.31
CA GLY A 90 -4.45 -4.68 -9.63
C GLY A 90 -3.42 -4.09 -10.62
N GLU A 91 -2.48 -3.29 -10.13
CA GLU A 91 -1.37 -2.79 -10.96
C GLU A 91 -0.37 -3.88 -11.34
N LYS A 92 -0.05 -4.80 -10.42
CA LYS A 92 0.82 -5.95 -10.69
C LYS A 92 0.25 -6.82 -11.81
N GLU A 93 -1.03 -7.14 -11.74
CA GLU A 93 -1.70 -7.88 -12.81
C GLU A 93 -1.65 -7.14 -14.15
N SER A 94 -1.94 -5.84 -14.13
CA SER A 94 -1.90 -5.01 -15.34
C SER A 94 -0.50 -4.95 -15.96
N LEU A 95 0.54 -4.88 -15.12
CA LEU A 95 1.93 -4.92 -15.52
C LEU A 95 2.33 -6.27 -16.14
N GLN A 96 1.89 -7.38 -15.56
CA GLN A 96 2.11 -8.72 -16.12
C GLN A 96 1.51 -8.85 -17.52
N ARG A 97 0.27 -8.37 -17.71
CA ARG A 97 -0.39 -8.35 -19.04
C ARG A 97 0.38 -7.49 -20.03
N LEU A 98 0.86 -6.31 -19.62
CA LEU A 98 1.64 -5.42 -20.47
C LEU A 98 3.00 -6.03 -20.84
N LEU A 99 3.67 -6.69 -19.90
CA LEU A 99 4.94 -7.39 -20.13
C LEU A 99 4.77 -8.52 -21.14
N ALA A 100 3.74 -9.35 -20.98
CA ALA A 100 3.42 -10.43 -21.93
C ALA A 100 3.18 -9.88 -23.35
N LEU A 101 2.42 -8.78 -23.47
CA LEU A 101 2.19 -8.14 -24.76
C LEU A 101 3.50 -7.64 -25.40
N VAL A 102 4.39 -7.03 -24.63
CA VAL A 102 5.70 -6.58 -25.11
C VAL A 102 6.54 -7.78 -25.61
N GLN A 103 6.55 -8.89 -24.87
CA GLN A 103 7.26 -10.12 -25.25
C GLN A 103 6.74 -10.69 -26.57
N VAL A 104 5.42 -10.87 -26.70
CA VAL A 104 4.78 -11.36 -27.94
C VAL A 104 5.11 -10.47 -29.14
N LEU A 105 5.08 -9.15 -28.96
CA LEU A 105 5.42 -8.21 -30.03
C LEU A 105 6.89 -8.27 -30.43
N LYS A 106 7.80 -8.48 -29.46
CA LYS A 106 9.23 -8.67 -29.71
C LYS A 106 9.49 -9.95 -30.50
N GLU A 107 8.90 -11.07 -30.10
CA GLU A 107 9.03 -12.36 -30.78
C GLU A 107 8.53 -12.28 -32.23
N ARG A 108 7.33 -11.72 -32.44
CA ARG A 108 6.76 -11.49 -33.78
C ARG A 108 7.57 -10.52 -34.65
N SER A 109 8.44 -9.71 -34.06
CA SER A 109 9.36 -8.83 -34.81
C SER A 109 10.65 -9.54 -35.20
N ARG A 110 11.05 -10.57 -34.47
CA ARG A 110 12.24 -11.40 -34.74
C ARG A 110 11.96 -12.51 -35.76
N GLY A 111 10.78 -13.15 -35.70
CA GLY A 111 10.40 -14.25 -36.61
C GLY A 111 9.99 -13.85 -38.04
N ARG A 112 10.15 -12.59 -38.45
CA ARG A 112 9.85 -12.11 -39.82
C ARG A 112 11.08 -11.64 -40.59
N GLY A 113 12.26 -12.07 -40.16
CA GLY A 113 13.52 -11.87 -40.87
C GLY A 113 13.97 -13.15 -41.57
N TRP A 114 13.20 -13.62 -42.56
CA TRP A 114 13.60 -14.55 -43.62
C TRP A 114 12.70 -14.25 -44.83
#